data_AF-A0A1I7M483-F1
#
_entry.id   AF-A0A1I7M483-F1
#
_cell.length_a   1.000
_cell.length_b   1.000
_cell.length_c   1.000
_cell.angle_alpha   90.00
_cell.angle_beta   90.00
_cell.angle_gamma   90.00
#
_symmetry.space_group_name_H-M   'P 1'
#
loop_
_entity.id
_entity.type
_entity.pdbx_description
1 polymer ?
#
loop_
_entity_poly.entity_id
_entity_poly.type
_entity_poly.pdbx_seq_one_letter_code
_entity_poly.pdbx_strand_id
1 'polypeptide(L)'
;MRPGADDNIVDVYRNRRLRPRAWSVREGGRANRHVRAITLRDVRFHVHAAAVARVQALRQRAVCAYARGIPCNAPRYPSAIRVRFNPFEAAAFTTEDGVAGLRASLVHFEEDGSCWAVL
;
A
#
# COMPACT_ATOMS: atom_id res chain seq x y z
N MET A 1 0.13 -11.49 -26.67
CA MET A 1 -0.03 -11.28 -25.21
C MET A 1 -0.77 -9.95 -25.04
N ARG A 2 -2.03 -9.93 -24.57
CA ARG A 2 -2.82 -8.69 -24.52
C ARG A 2 -2.39 -7.86 -23.30
N PRO A 3 -2.06 -6.56 -23.42
CA PRO A 3 -1.84 -5.70 -22.28
C PRO A 3 -3.22 -5.21 -21.80
N GLY A 4 -3.82 -5.94 -20.87
CA GLY A 4 -4.92 -5.44 -20.05
C GLY A 4 -4.36 -5.04 -18.70
N ALA A 5 -3.59 -3.96 -18.64
CA ALA A 5 -3.47 -3.27 -17.35
C ALA A 5 -4.84 -2.62 -17.17
N ASP A 6 -5.67 -3.21 -16.33
CA ASP A 6 -6.95 -2.62 -15.99
C ASP A 6 -6.65 -1.19 -15.51
N ASP A 7 -7.03 -0.17 -16.30
CA ASP A 7 -6.94 1.26 -15.94
C ASP A 7 -7.84 1.61 -14.72
N ASN A 8 -8.38 0.58 -14.08
CA ASN A 8 -9.21 0.70 -12.91
C ASN A 8 -8.33 1.02 -11.70
N ILE A 9 -8.70 2.07 -10.98
CA ILE A 9 -8.02 2.48 -9.76
C ILE A 9 -8.29 1.44 -8.66
N VAL A 10 -7.23 1.03 -7.98
CA VAL A 10 -7.30 0.02 -6.92
C VAL A 10 -6.75 0.54 -5.61
N ASP A 11 -7.24 0.00 -4.49
CA ASP A 11 -6.66 0.20 -3.15
C ASP A 11 -5.86 -1.04 -2.72
N VAL A 12 -4.60 -0.86 -2.35
CA VAL A 12 -3.68 -1.92 -1.95
C VAL A 12 -3.26 -1.73 -0.49
N TYR A 13 -3.33 -2.81 0.30
CA TYR A 13 -2.82 -2.83 1.68
C TYR A 13 -2.30 -4.22 2.07
N ARG A 14 -1.40 -4.26 3.05
CA ARG A 14 -0.84 -5.54 3.53
C ARG A 14 -1.85 -6.24 4.44
N ASN A 15 -2.32 -7.41 4.03
CA ASN A 15 -3.17 -8.24 4.88
C ASN A 15 -2.33 -9.24 5.68
N ARG A 16 -2.12 -8.93 6.96
CA ARG A 16 -1.32 -9.77 7.87
C ARG A 16 -2.06 -10.99 8.42
N ARG A 17 -3.37 -11.15 8.14
CA ARG A 17 -4.16 -12.31 8.57
C ARG A 17 -3.97 -13.52 7.65
N LEU A 18 -3.63 -13.30 6.38
CA LEU A 18 -3.41 -14.37 5.40
C LEU A 18 -2.14 -15.19 5.70
N ARG A 19 -2.16 -16.47 5.30
CA ARG A 19 -1.03 -17.40 5.34
C ARG A 19 -0.98 -18.16 4.00
N PRO A 20 0.03 -17.92 3.13
CA PRO A 20 1.11 -16.93 3.30
C PRO A 20 0.58 -15.49 3.33
N ARG A 21 1.39 -14.55 3.86
CA ARG A 21 1.02 -13.13 3.87
C ARG A 21 0.97 -12.61 2.43
N ALA A 22 -0.02 -11.76 2.15
CA ALA A 22 -0.22 -11.20 0.81
C ALA A 22 -0.71 -9.76 0.87
N TRP A 23 -0.65 -9.06 -0.27
CA TRP A 23 -1.31 -7.79 -0.48
C TRP A 23 -2.76 -8.03 -0.88
N SER A 24 -3.68 -7.34 -0.22
CA SER A 24 -5.08 -7.30 -0.64
C SER A 24 -5.27 -6.15 -1.62
N VAL A 25 -5.92 -6.43 -2.74
CA VAL A 25 -6.27 -5.44 -3.76
C VAL A 25 -7.78 -5.27 -3.75
N ARG A 26 -8.24 -4.02 -3.57
CA ARG A 26 -9.65 -3.66 -3.64
C ARG A 26 -9.95 -2.84 -4.87
N GLU A 27 -11.08 -3.11 -5.51
CA GLU A 27 -11.57 -2.33 -6.64
C GLU A 27 -13.06 -2.03 -6.37
N GLY A 28 -13.49 -0.79 -6.60
CA GLY A 28 -14.84 -0.37 -6.22
C GLY A 28 -15.17 -0.56 -4.73
N GLY A 29 -14.16 -0.50 -3.86
CA GLY A 29 -14.32 -0.66 -2.41
C GLY A 29 -14.43 -2.11 -1.90
N ARG A 30 -14.40 -3.12 -2.79
CA ARG A 30 -14.43 -4.55 -2.41
C ARG A 30 -13.08 -5.20 -2.62
N ALA A 31 -12.63 -6.03 -1.67
CA ALA A 31 -11.40 -6.81 -1.82
C ALA A 31 -11.62 -7.93 -2.82
N ASN A 32 -11.06 -7.76 -4.02
CA ASN A 32 -11.34 -8.64 -5.15
C ASN A 32 -10.27 -9.72 -5.30
N ARG A 33 -9.03 -9.49 -4.81
CA ARG A 33 -7.95 -10.47 -4.91
C ARG A 33 -6.84 -10.29 -3.86
N HIS A 34 -6.02 -11.33 -3.75
CA HIS A 34 -4.78 -11.35 -2.98
C HIS A 34 -3.60 -11.68 -3.88
N VAL A 35 -2.54 -10.85 -3.82
CA VAL A 35 -1.36 -10.98 -4.67
C VAL A 35 -0.08 -10.96 -3.84
N ARG A 36 0.95 -11.66 -4.31
CA ARG A 36 2.27 -11.67 -3.66
C ARG A 36 3.00 -10.35 -3.90
N ALA A 37 2.93 -9.81 -5.11
CA ALA A 37 3.50 -8.52 -5.47
C ALA A 37 2.59 -7.76 -6.45
N ILE A 38 2.68 -6.44 -6.46
CA ILE A 38 1.99 -5.56 -7.42
C ILE A 38 2.73 -4.22 -7.50
N THR A 39 2.74 -3.61 -8.68
CA THR A 39 3.22 -2.25 -8.89
C THR A 39 2.04 -1.35 -9.24
N LEU A 40 1.98 -0.16 -8.64
CA LEU A 40 1.00 0.88 -8.96
C LEU A 40 1.69 2.13 -9.47
N ARG A 41 1.06 2.83 -10.41
CA ARG A 41 1.39 4.22 -10.81
C ARG A 41 0.35 5.20 -10.27
N ASP A 42 0.68 6.49 -10.29
CA ASP A 42 -0.20 7.60 -9.89
C ASP A 42 -0.77 7.42 -8.47
N VAL A 43 0.12 7.10 -7.53
CA VAL A 43 -0.26 6.56 -6.23
C VAL A 43 -0.54 7.67 -5.23
N ARG A 44 -1.60 7.48 -4.44
CA ARG A 44 -1.87 8.24 -3.22
C ARG A 44 -1.90 7.33 -2.00
N PHE A 45 -1.20 7.72 -0.95
CA PHE A 45 -1.25 7.04 0.34
C PHE A 45 -2.39 7.61 1.19
N HIS A 46 -3.21 6.72 1.74
CA HIS A 46 -4.37 7.08 2.54
C HIS A 46 -4.26 6.47 3.94
N VAL A 47 -4.49 7.29 4.96
CA VAL A 47 -4.57 6.85 6.36
C VAL A 47 -5.90 7.32 6.95
N HIS A 48 -6.62 6.41 7.60
CA HIS A 48 -7.81 6.73 8.38
C HIS A 48 -7.42 6.98 9.83
N ALA A 49 -7.19 8.25 10.20
CA ALA A 49 -6.76 8.62 11.55
C ALA A 49 -7.67 8.05 12.66
N ALA A 50 -9.00 8.08 12.47
CA ALA A 50 -9.95 7.49 13.41
C ALA A 50 -9.78 5.96 13.56
N ALA A 51 -9.49 5.25 12.46
CA ALA A 51 -9.22 3.82 12.50
C ALA A 51 -7.87 3.53 13.18
N VAL A 52 -6.86 4.38 12.98
CA VAL A 52 -5.58 4.30 13.70
C VAL A 52 -5.79 4.48 15.21
N ALA A 53 -6.52 5.53 15.61
CA ALA A 53 -6.84 5.78 17.02
C ALA A 53 -7.56 4.57 17.66
N ARG A 54 -8.52 3.96 16.94
CA ARG A 54 -9.19 2.73 17.39
C ARG A 54 -8.22 1.54 17.51
N VAL A 55 -7.31 1.35 16.54
CA VAL A 55 -6.28 0.30 16.60
C VAL A 55 -5.37 0.48 17.81
N GLN A 56 -4.99 1.73 18.12
CA GLN A 56 -4.16 2.06 19.26
C GLN A 56 -4.89 1.82 20.59
N ALA A 57 -6.12 2.32 20.72
CA ALA A 57 -6.94 2.18 21.92
C ALA A 57 -7.27 0.70 22.23
N LEU A 58 -7.70 -0.06 21.22
CA LEU A 58 -8.09 -1.46 21.41
C LEU A 58 -6.90 -2.43 21.35
N ARG A 59 -5.72 -1.96 20.96
CA ARG A 59 -4.53 -2.79 20.66
C ARG A 59 -4.81 -3.91 19.65
N GLN A 60 -5.81 -3.71 18.78
CA GLN A 60 -6.28 -4.69 17.82
C GLN A 60 -6.02 -4.21 16.39
N ARG A 61 -5.37 -5.05 15.57
CA ARG A 61 -5.06 -4.71 14.18
C ARG A 61 -6.31 -4.70 13.30
N ALA A 62 -6.53 -3.57 12.62
CA ALA A 62 -7.53 -3.38 11.59
C ALA A 62 -6.91 -2.69 10.37
N VAL A 63 -7.61 -2.74 9.22
CA VAL A 63 -7.21 -1.98 8.04
C VAL A 63 -7.47 -0.50 8.31
N CYS A 64 -6.40 0.28 8.39
CA CYS A 64 -6.44 1.71 8.71
C CYS A 64 -5.61 2.55 7.73
N ALA A 65 -4.94 1.91 6.76
CA ALA A 65 -4.22 2.58 5.70
C ALA A 65 -4.16 1.71 4.43
N TYR A 66 -4.07 2.36 3.28
CA TYR A 66 -3.91 1.75 1.96
C TYR A 66 -3.23 2.73 0.99
N ALA A 67 -2.73 2.20 -0.12
CA ALA A 67 -2.27 2.97 -1.26
C ALA A 67 -3.29 2.84 -2.40
N ARG A 68 -3.68 3.96 -3.00
CA ARG A 68 -4.61 4.02 -4.12
C ARG A 68 -3.84 4.36 -5.39
N GLY A 69 -4.00 3.59 -6.46
CA GLY A 69 -3.32 3.87 -7.74
C GLY A 69 -3.78 2.94 -8.85
N ILE A 70 -3.11 3.02 -10.00
CA ILE A 70 -3.44 2.19 -11.18
C ILE A 70 -2.40 1.09 -11.31
N PRO A 71 -2.80 -0.21 -11.40
CA PRO A 71 -1.87 -1.30 -11.64
C PRO A 71 -1.04 -1.07 -12.92
N CYS A 72 0.25 -1.33 -12.85
CA CYS A 72 1.13 -1.24 -14.01
C CYS A 72 2.25 -2.29 -13.95
N ASN A 73 2.94 -2.48 -15.07
CA ASN A 73 4.15 -3.28 -15.12
C ASN A 73 5.35 -2.36 -15.32
N ALA A 74 6.10 -2.12 -14.25
CA ALA A 74 7.32 -1.32 -14.26
C ALA A 74 8.35 -1.93 -13.31
N PRO A 75 9.66 -1.86 -13.64
CA PRO A 75 10.72 -2.34 -12.77
C PRO A 75 10.89 -1.41 -11.56
N ARG A 76 11.50 -1.92 -10.47
CA ARG A 76 11.88 -1.07 -9.33
C ARG A 76 13.07 -0.21 -9.70
N TYR A 77 12.88 1.10 -9.69
CA TYR A 77 13.94 2.07 -9.97
C TYR A 77 14.89 2.22 -8.78
N PRO A 78 16.19 2.51 -9.00
CA PRO A 78 17.15 2.80 -7.93
C PRO A 78 16.77 4.00 -7.05
N SER A 79 16.00 4.96 -7.58
CA SER A 79 15.49 6.11 -6.85
C SER A 79 14.34 5.78 -5.88
N ALA A 80 13.84 4.54 -5.87
CA ALA A 80 12.74 4.15 -5.01
C ALA A 80 13.18 4.11 -3.54
N ILE A 81 12.44 4.82 -2.70
CA ILE A 81 12.66 4.89 -1.25
C ILE A 81 11.69 3.99 -0.51
N ARG A 82 12.13 3.42 0.61
CA ARG A 82 11.28 2.51 1.39
C ARG A 82 10.23 3.29 2.16
N VAL A 83 8.97 2.91 1.99
CA VAL A 83 7.82 3.46 2.72
C VAL A 83 7.32 2.43 3.74
N ARG A 84 7.07 2.89 4.97
CA ARG A 84 6.59 2.09 6.08
C ARG A 84 5.30 2.68 6.63
N PHE A 85 4.51 1.82 7.27
CA PHE A 85 3.34 2.21 8.02
C PHE A 85 3.21 1.33 9.27
N ASN A 86 3.19 1.96 10.44
CA ASN A 86 2.93 1.30 11.70
C ASN A 86 1.81 2.05 12.45
N PRO A 87 0.59 1.48 12.53
CA PRO A 87 -0.52 2.15 13.20
C PRO A 87 -0.33 2.31 14.72
N PHE A 88 0.65 1.62 15.32
CA PHE A 88 0.97 1.78 16.74
C PHE A 88 1.94 2.94 17.02
N GLU A 89 2.57 3.51 15.98
CA GLU A 89 3.52 4.63 16.11
C GLU A 89 2.88 5.95 15.67
N ALA A 90 2.30 5.99 14.46
CA ALA A 90 1.74 7.22 13.90
C ALA A 90 0.63 6.95 12.89
N ALA A 91 -0.27 7.93 12.72
CA ALA A 91 -1.26 7.95 11.65
C ALA A 91 -0.67 8.50 10.33
N ALA A 92 0.55 8.07 9.97
CA ALA A 92 1.27 8.53 8.80
C ALA A 92 2.09 7.40 8.17
N PHE A 93 2.29 7.50 6.86
CA PHE A 93 3.33 6.73 6.18
C PHE A 93 4.68 7.43 6.39
N THR A 94 5.73 6.66 6.60
CA THR A 94 7.07 7.19 6.89
C THR A 94 8.11 6.60 5.94
N THR A 95 9.10 7.40 5.58
CA THR A 95 10.35 7.01 4.94
C THR A 95 11.46 6.98 5.99
N GLU A 96 12.69 6.67 5.59
CA GLU A 96 13.85 6.79 6.47
C GLU A 96 14.11 8.24 6.89
N ASP A 97 13.87 9.18 5.98
CA ASP A 97 14.10 10.62 6.20
C ASP A 97 12.92 11.36 6.86
N GLY A 98 11.83 10.67 7.20
CA GLY A 98 10.68 11.27 7.89
C GLY A 98 9.31 10.84 7.37
N VAL A 99 8.39 11.79 7.21
CA VAL A 99 7.02 11.49 6.74
C VAL A 99 7.03 11.35 5.22
N ALA A 100 6.50 10.23 4.73
CA ALA A 100 6.31 10.04 3.30
C ALA A 100 5.26 11.04 2.79
N GLY A 101 5.55 11.69 1.65
CA GLY A 101 4.52 12.43 0.93
C GLY A 101 3.30 11.55 0.66
N LEU A 102 2.11 12.14 0.61
CA LEU A 102 0.88 11.39 0.32
C LEU A 102 0.76 10.97 -1.15
N ARG A 103 1.75 11.27 -1.98
CA ARG A 103 1.77 10.99 -3.43
C ARG A 103 3.09 10.36 -3.84
N ALA A 104 3.02 9.46 -4.81
CA ALA A 104 4.16 8.84 -5.45
C ALA A 104 3.84 8.58 -6.92
N SER A 105 4.81 8.77 -7.81
CA SER A 105 4.67 8.43 -9.23
C SER A 105 4.54 6.93 -9.44
N LEU A 106 5.26 6.13 -8.65
CA LEU A 106 5.28 4.67 -8.72
C LEU A 106 5.46 4.05 -7.33
N VAL A 107 4.76 2.95 -7.04
CA VAL A 107 4.93 2.18 -5.81
C VAL A 107 5.00 0.68 -6.09
N HIS A 108 6.05 0.05 -5.61
CA HIS A 108 6.25 -1.40 -5.66
C HIS A 108 5.89 -2.03 -4.33
N PHE A 109 4.96 -2.97 -4.36
CA PHE A 109 4.60 -3.83 -3.24
C PHE A 109 5.22 -5.20 -3.48
N GLU A 110 6.23 -5.57 -2.70
CA GLU A 110 6.99 -6.82 -2.91
C GLU A 110 6.49 -7.95 -2.00
N GLU A 111 6.87 -9.19 -2.32
CA GLU A 111 6.40 -10.40 -1.64
C GLU A 111 6.70 -10.42 -0.14
N ASP A 112 7.91 -9.99 0.23
CA ASP A 112 8.37 -9.88 1.61
C ASP A 112 7.50 -8.92 2.46
N GLY A 113 6.74 -8.04 1.79
CA GLY A 113 5.89 -7.02 2.42
C GLY A 113 6.52 -5.65 2.51
N SER A 114 7.65 -5.44 1.83
CA SER A 114 8.22 -4.13 1.60
C SER A 114 7.38 -3.33 0.60
N CYS A 115 7.41 -2.02 0.79
CA CYS A 115 6.75 -1.02 -0.04
C CYS A 115 7.82 0.00 -0.42
N TRP A 116 8.01 0.23 -1.71
CA TRP A 116 9.03 1.13 -2.24
C TRP A 116 8.38 2.14 -3.17
N ALA A 117 8.58 3.43 -2.92
CA ALA A 117 7.94 4.52 -3.65
C ALA A 117 8.97 5.36 -4.40
N VAL A 118 8.62 5.78 -5.62
CA VAL A 118 9.28 6.88 -6.32
C VAL A 118 8.39 8.11 -6.11
N LEU A 119 8.89 9.11 -5.37
CA LEU A 119 8.15 10.33 -5.04
C LEU A 119 8.08 11.31 -6.22
#